data_AF-A0A1V5C285-F1
#
_entry.id   AF-A0A1V5C285-F1
#
_cell.length_a   1.000
_cell.length_b   1.000
_cell.length_c   1.000
_cell.angle_alpha   90.00
_cell.angle_beta   90.00
_cell.angle_gamma   90.00
#
_symmetry.space_group_name_H-M   'P 1'
#
loop_
_entity.id
_entity.type
_entity.pdbx_description
1 polymer ?
#
loop_
_entity_poly.entity_id
_entity_poly.type
_entity_poly.pdbx_seq_one_letter_code
_entity_poly.pdbx_strand_id
1 'polypeptide(L)' 'MHQKVTNEHGNTVEIKIWRLIAANPDKPHGYRYSLVCIVDGQRTVGYDNGEGKGDHRHYRGKEESHQ' A
#
# COMPACT_ATOMS: atom_id res chain seq x y z
N MET A 1 -4.05 7.49 9.71
CA MET A 1 -5.13 7.81 8.75
C MET A 1 -5.55 6.52 8.08
N HIS A 2 -6.85 6.29 7.93
CA HIS A 2 -7.39 5.15 7.18
C HIS A 2 -8.56 5.66 6.35
N GLN A 3 -8.52 5.37 5.06
CA GLN A 3 -9.56 5.73 4.11
C GLN A 3 -9.87 4.50 3.25
N LYS A 4 -11.16 4.22 3.09
CA LYS A 4 -11.65 3.15 2.23
C LYS A 4 -12.76 3.73 1.35
N VAL A 5 -12.61 3.57 0.04
CA VAL A 5 -13.56 4.06 -0.95
C VAL A 5 -13.96 2.90 -1.83
N THR A 6 -15.27 2.70 -1.99
CA THR A 6 -15.82 1.72 -2.92
C THR A 6 -16.63 2.46 -3.98
N ASN A 7 -16.42 2.15 -5.26
CA ASN A 7 -17.15 2.77 -6.36
C ASN A 7 -18.43 2.00 -6.71
N GLU A 8 -19.22 2.54 -7.63
CA GLU A 8 -20.50 1.96 -8.10
C GLU A 8 -20.36 0.56 -8.71
N HIS A 9 -19.16 0.19 -9.16
CA HIS A 9 -18.85 -1.12 -9.72
C HIS A 9 -18.37 -2.14 -8.67
N GLY A 10 -18.40 -1.79 -7.37
CA GLY A 10 -17.94 -2.66 -6.28
C GLY A 10 -16.41 -2.73 -6.13
N ASN A 11 -15.66 -1.93 -6.90
CA ASN A 11 -14.21 -1.85 -6.76
C ASN A 11 -13.86 -1.01 -5.53
N THR A 12 -12.90 -1.50 -4.75
CA THR A 12 -12.52 -0.91 -3.46
C THR A 12 -11.08 -0.48 -3.47
N VAL A 13 -10.83 0.78 -3.12
CA VAL A 13 -9.50 1.31 -2.82
C VAL A 13 -9.40 1.57 -1.33
N GLU A 14 -8.38 1.01 -0.68
CA GLU A 14 -8.09 1.21 0.73
C GLU A 14 -6.70 1.80 0.91
N ILE A 15 -6.59 2.88 1.69
CA ILE A 15 -5.37 3.58 2.02
C ILE A 15 -5.23 3.62 3.54
N LYS A 16 -4.11 3.11 4.05
CA LYS A 16 -3.74 3.17 5.46
C LYS A 16 -2.39 3.85 5.57
N ILE A 17 -2.29 4.84 6.46
CA ILE A 17 -1.06 5.56 6.76
C ILE A 17 -0.88 5.58 8.27
N TRP A 18 0.26 5.08 8.74
CA TRP A 18 0.65 5.09 10.14
C TRP A 18 1.86 6.00 10.31
N ARG A 19 1.75 6.96 11.22
CA ARG A 19 2.90 7.80 11.61
C ARG A 19 3.74 7.02 12.62
N LEU A 20 5.03 6.92 12.37
CA LEU A 20 5.98 6.34 13.32
C LEU A 20 6.34 7.38 14.38
N ILE A 21 6.64 6.89 15.58
CA ILE A 21 7.06 7.73 16.71
C ILE A 21 8.40 8.42 16.40
N ALA A 22 9.27 7.78 15.61
CA ALA A 22 10.50 8.36 15.09
C ALA A 22 10.81 7.82 13.69
N ALA A 23 11.48 8.63 12.87
CA ALA A 23 12.09 8.13 11.63
C ALA A 23 13.22 7.15 11.97
N ASN A 24 13.38 6.11 11.16
CA ASN A 24 14.46 5.15 11.29
C ASN A 24 15.15 4.96 9.92
N PRO A 25 16.34 4.33 9.84
CA PRO A 25 17.06 4.16 8.58
C PRO A 25 16.24 3.44 7.50
N ASP A 26 15.33 2.56 7.92
CA ASP A 26 14.43 1.79 7.05
C ASP A 26 13.26 2.63 6.52
N LYS A 27 12.90 3.72 7.22
CA LYS A 27 11.74 4.59 7.00
C LYS A 27 12.13 6.03 7.33
N PRO A 28 12.96 6.67 6.48
CA PRO A 28 13.53 8.00 6.75
C PRO A 28 12.47 9.09 6.89
N HIS A 29 11.29 8.87 6.32
CA HIS A 29 10.18 9.82 6.42
C HIS A 29 9.28 9.62 7.66
N GLY A 30 9.51 8.59 8.47
CA GLY A 30 8.77 8.38 9.72
C GLY A 30 7.30 8.01 9.52
N TYR A 31 6.94 7.36 8.41
CA TYR A 31 5.61 6.82 8.19
C TYR A 31 5.63 5.46 7.48
N ARG A 32 4.65 4.62 7.83
CA ARG A 32 4.28 3.41 7.08
C ARG A 32 3.03 3.69 6.28
N TYR A 33 2.91 3.11 5.09
CA TYR A 33 1.68 3.16 4.32
C TYR A 33 1.35 1.81 3.69
N SER A 34 0.07 1.63 3.41
CA SER A 34 -0.47 0.51 2.64
C SER A 34 -1.61 1.04 1.78
N LEU A 35 -1.47 0.90 0.48
CA LEU A 35 -2.49 1.17 -0.53
C LEU A 35 -2.87 -0.15 -1.18
N VAL A 36 -4.16 -0.46 -1.19
CA VAL A 36 -4.69 -1.68 -1.79
C VAL A 36 -5.86 -1.32 -2.69
N CYS A 37 -5.81 -1.79 -3.94
CA CYS A 37 -6.92 -1.73 -4.89
C CYS A 37 -7.45 -3.14 -5.12
N ILE A 38 -8.75 -3.32 -4.88
CA ILE A 38 -9.50 -4.55 -5.02
C ILE A 38 -10.52 -4.33 -6.13
N VAL A 39 -10.45 -5.13 -7.19
CA VAL A 39 -11.38 -5.11 -8.32
C VAL A 39 -12.03 -6.48 -8.37
N ASP A 40 -13.37 -6.54 -8.43
CA ASP A 40 -14.13 -7.80 -8.42
C ASP A 40 -13.73 -8.76 -7.27
N GLY A 41 -13.49 -8.22 -6.08
CA GLY A 41 -13.05 -9.00 -4.91
C GLY A 41 -11.59 -9.49 -4.95
N GLN A 42 -10.83 -9.18 -6.01
CA GLN A 42 -9.43 -9.58 -6.16
C GLN A 42 -8.48 -8.39 -5.99
N ARG A 43 -7.43 -8.57 -5.17
CA ARG A 43 -6.36 -7.57 -5.00
C ARG A 43 -5.62 -7.41 -6.33
N THR A 44 -5.85 -6.30 -6.99
CA THR A 44 -5.29 -6.00 -8.31
C THR A 44 -4.01 -5.18 -8.21
N VAL A 45 -4.00 -4.20 -7.29
CA VAL A 45 -2.82 -3.35 -7.03
C VAL A 45 -2.57 -3.25 -5.53
N GLY A 46 -1.31 -3.32 -5.14
CA GLY A 46 -0.87 -3.09 -3.77
C GLY A 46 0.42 -2.30 -3.75
N TYR A 47 0.48 -1.25 -2.92
CA TYR A 47 1.71 -0.59 -2.53
C TYR A 47 1.82 -0.63 -1.02
N ASP A 48 2.93 -1.09 -0.50
CA ASP A 48 3.25 -0.96 0.91
C ASP A 48 4.77 -0.82 1.06
N ASN A 49 5.18 -0.16 2.14
CA ASN A 49 6.60 0.06 2.45
C ASN A 49 7.07 -0.85 3.61
N GLY A 50 6.65 -2.13 3.55
CA GLY A 50 7.06 -3.16 4.51
C GLY A 50 8.58 -3.20 4.75
N GLU A 51 8.99 -3.52 5.98
CA GLU A 51 10.40 -3.50 6.41
C GLU A 51 11.36 -4.24 5.46
N GLY A 52 12.43 -3.55 5.08
CA GLY A 52 13.58 -4.13 4.36
C GLY A 52 13.42 -4.38 2.85
N LYS A 53 12.36 -3.90 2.19
CA LYS A 53 12.10 -4.25 0.77
C LYS A 53 11.91 -3.11 -0.24
N GLY A 54 11.82 -1.85 0.20
CA GLY A 54 11.59 -0.69 -0.70
C GLY A 54 10.15 -0.61 -1.20
N ASP A 55 9.88 0.22 -2.22
CA ASP A 55 8.54 0.37 -2.81
C ASP A 55 8.17 -0.88 -3.64
N HIS A 56 7.19 -1.63 -3.15
CA HIS A 56 6.68 -2.83 -3.82
C HIS A 56 5.43 -2.50 -4.61
N ARG A 57 5.46 -2.69 -5.92
CA ARG A 57 4.27 -2.62 -6.77
C ARG A 57 3.78 -4.04 -7.03
N HIS A 58 2.71 -4.44 -6.37
CA HIS A 58 1.95 -5.62 -6.81
C HIS A 58 1.04 -5.20 -7.96
N TYR A 59 1.20 -5.77 -9.15
CA TYR A 59 0.27 -5.61 -10.27
C TYR A 59 -0.13 -6.98 -10.79
N ARG A 60 -1.42 -7.34 -10.71
CA ARG A 60 -1.98 -8.61 -11.23
C ARG A 60 -1.24 -9.88 -10.78
N GLY A 61 -0.82 -9.96 -9.52
CA GLY A 61 -0.16 -11.15 -8.98
C GLY A 61 1.33 -11.28 -9.33
N LYS A 62 1.95 -10.29 -9.96
CA LYS A 62 3.41 -10.16 -10.05
C LYS A 62 3.89 -9.04 -9.13
N GLU A 63 4.86 -9.36 -8.32
CA GLU A 63 5.53 -8.47 -7.37
C GLU A 63 6.80 -7.97 -8.07
N GLU A 64 6.86 -6.68 -8.40
CA GLU A 64 8.03 -6.07 -9.02
C GLU A 64 8.57 -5.00 -8.06
N SER A 65 9.84 -5.10 -7.70
CA SER A 65 10.54 -4.08 -6.91
C SER A 65 10.77 -2.85 -7.78
N HIS A 66 10.31 -1.67 -7.33
CA HIS A 66 10.76 -0.40 -7.90
C HIS A 66 12.05 0.02 -7.18
N GLN A 67 13.11 0.26 -7.96
CA GLN A 67 14.36 0.87 -7.50
C GLN A 67 14.21 2.40 -7.44
#